data_AF-A0A2E5ZQX5-F1
#
_entry.id   AF-A0A2E5ZQX5-F1
#
_cell.length_a   1.000
_cell.length_b   1.000
_cell.length_c   1.000
_cell.angle_alpha   90.00
_cell.angle_beta   90.00
_cell.angle_gamma   90.00
#
_symmetry.space_group_name_H-M   'P 1'
#
loop_
_entity.id
_entity.type
_entity.pdbx_description
1 polymer ?
#
loop_
_entity_poly.entity_id
_entity_poly.type
_entity_poly.pdbx_seq_one_letter_code
_entity_poly.pdbx_strand_id
1 'polypeptide(L)'
;MEFIQELHEARLTRNTSGLKALTYTDCCERAYLTLLVLELLRRFPITAPRAHGYAKSTTGYDSYKYFRISGTDLYNFVYFIVGDGDAQDKLKDPGAAKKLRQRLQFPLMAFNRYVSNMSRGFAPTPSDEQFLIRAEGVLRITNADYKAIRRNIFSFNRISTLAKKQTVTRLVFAARAKLRSSDIIQYLEELSAQRNLELYKVTDPEPKVSMPDIDVTGRDLSGYRYLVGAKNLMLTKKFLELAKDGKPVPAAMIQAYMPAITMVDNIVKAGPGFVQMLRTLENRAKKTPNS
;
A
#
# COMPACT_ATOMS: atom_id res chain seq x y z
N MET A 1 -31.37 15.41 -18.67
CA MET A 1 -29.99 15.67 -19.12
C MET A 1 -29.06 14.81 -18.28
N GLU A 2 -28.54 13.72 -18.86
CA GLU A 2 -27.57 12.84 -18.19
C GLU A 2 -26.25 13.58 -18.05
N PHE A 3 -25.90 13.91 -16.82
CA PHE A 3 -24.57 14.41 -16.49
C PHE A 3 -23.60 13.24 -16.64
N ILE A 4 -22.79 13.26 -17.70
CA ILE A 4 -21.67 12.34 -17.89
C ILE A 4 -20.72 12.53 -16.69
N GLN A 5 -20.85 11.68 -15.66
CA GLN A 5 -19.84 11.51 -14.62
C GLN A 5 -18.68 10.66 -15.17
N GLU A 6 -17.99 11.15 -16.19
CA GLU A 6 -16.65 10.66 -16.55
C GLU A 6 -15.62 11.53 -15.85
N LEU A 7 -15.40 11.26 -14.56
CA LEU A 7 -14.26 11.83 -13.84
C LEU A 7 -13.48 10.69 -13.19
N HIS A 8 -12.82 9.92 -14.05
CA HIS A 8 -11.80 8.91 -13.70
C HIS A 8 -10.41 9.57 -13.66
N GLU A 9 -10.30 10.71 -12.97
CA GLU A 9 -9.04 11.43 -12.80
C GLU A 9 -8.39 11.07 -11.47
N ALA A 10 -7.06 10.96 -11.46
CA ALA A 10 -6.25 10.79 -10.27
C ALA A 10 -6.57 11.89 -9.25
N ARG A 11 -6.98 11.47 -8.06
CA ARG A 11 -7.26 12.39 -6.94
C ARG A 11 -6.12 12.40 -5.95
N LEU A 12 -5.52 11.24 -5.71
CA LEU A 12 -4.47 11.08 -4.71
C LEU A 12 -3.14 11.64 -5.19
N THR A 13 -2.84 11.43 -6.48
CA THR A 13 -1.53 11.74 -7.06
C THR A 13 -1.45 13.13 -7.71
N ARG A 14 -2.56 13.90 -7.75
CA ARG A 14 -2.66 15.19 -8.45
C ARG A 14 -1.84 16.33 -7.83
N ASN A 15 -1.71 16.37 -6.51
CA ASN A 15 -1.03 17.47 -5.82
C ASN A 15 0.44 17.12 -5.53
N THR A 16 1.37 18.01 -5.89
CA THR A 16 2.82 17.87 -5.61
C THR A 16 3.12 17.59 -4.13
N SER A 17 2.31 18.15 -3.22
CA SER A 17 2.39 17.90 -1.78
C SER A 17 1.99 16.47 -1.39
N GLY A 18 1.02 15.87 -2.12
CA GLY A 18 0.61 14.47 -1.94
C GLY A 18 1.62 13.48 -2.51
N LEU A 19 2.24 13.83 -3.65
CA LEU A 19 3.32 13.05 -4.26
C LEU A 19 4.56 12.95 -3.36
N LYS A 20 4.99 14.08 -2.77
CA LYS A 20 6.12 14.12 -1.83
C LYS A 20 5.85 13.40 -0.50
N ALA A 21 4.62 12.95 -0.25
CA ALA A 21 4.27 12.15 0.92
C ALA A 21 4.34 10.63 0.64
N LEU A 22 4.33 10.21 -0.63
CA LEU A 22 4.32 8.79 -1.02
C LEU A 22 5.74 8.21 -1.02
N THR A 23 5.90 7.07 -0.34
CA THR A 23 7.08 6.21 -0.55
C THR A 23 6.89 5.28 -1.73
N TYR A 24 7.98 4.61 -2.17
CA TYR A 24 7.88 3.62 -3.24
C TYR A 24 7.04 2.40 -2.83
N THR A 25 7.12 1.99 -1.57
CA THR A 25 6.26 0.92 -1.04
C THR A 25 4.81 1.34 -0.91
N ASP A 26 4.52 2.60 -0.56
CA ASP A 26 3.15 3.13 -0.59
C ASP A 26 2.56 3.01 -2.00
N CYS A 27 3.34 3.32 -3.05
CA CYS A 27 2.90 3.11 -4.43
C CYS A 27 2.60 1.64 -4.73
N CYS A 28 3.49 0.72 -4.31
CA CYS A 28 3.30 -0.73 -4.50
C CYS A 28 2.05 -1.25 -3.77
N GLU A 29 1.88 -0.86 -2.51
CA GLU A 29 0.76 -1.28 -1.66
C GLU A 29 -0.56 -0.74 -2.19
N ARG A 30 -0.62 0.55 -2.54
CA ARG A 30 -1.83 1.19 -3.08
C ARG A 30 -2.19 0.66 -4.46
N ALA A 31 -1.20 0.40 -5.33
CA ALA A 31 -1.46 -0.28 -6.61
C ALA A 31 -2.11 -1.64 -6.38
N TYR A 32 -1.57 -2.45 -5.47
CA TYR A 32 -2.11 -3.77 -5.18
C TYR A 32 -3.52 -3.72 -4.58
N LEU A 33 -3.78 -2.82 -3.63
CA LEU A 33 -5.12 -2.62 -3.08
C LEU A 33 -6.11 -2.19 -4.15
N THR A 34 -5.74 -1.26 -5.05
CA THR A 34 -6.61 -0.86 -6.16
C THR A 34 -6.93 -2.03 -7.08
N LEU A 35 -5.96 -2.93 -7.35
CA LEU A 35 -6.21 -4.16 -8.10
C LEU A 35 -7.24 -5.09 -7.40
N LEU A 36 -7.14 -5.25 -6.08
CA LEU A 36 -8.10 -6.03 -5.30
C LEU A 36 -9.50 -5.40 -5.29
N VAL A 37 -9.58 -4.06 -5.23
CA VAL A 37 -10.85 -3.34 -5.33
C VAL A 37 -11.49 -3.56 -6.70
N LEU A 38 -10.73 -3.41 -7.79
CA LEU A 38 -11.23 -3.68 -9.14
C LEU A 38 -11.74 -5.12 -9.31
N GLU A 39 -11.00 -6.08 -8.76
CA GLU A 39 -11.39 -7.49 -8.78
C GLU A 39 -12.69 -7.75 -8.01
N LEU A 40 -12.90 -7.06 -6.89
CA LEU A 40 -14.14 -7.15 -6.14
C LEU A 40 -15.31 -6.51 -6.91
N LEU A 41 -15.13 -5.28 -7.41
CA LEU A 41 -16.17 -4.52 -8.10
C LEU A 41 -16.71 -5.27 -9.33
N ARG A 42 -15.82 -5.87 -10.14
CA ARG A 42 -16.23 -6.59 -11.35
C ARG A 42 -17.04 -7.87 -11.11
N ARG A 43 -17.16 -8.32 -9.85
CA ARG A 43 -17.97 -9.49 -9.48
C ARG A 43 -19.44 -9.16 -9.26
N PHE A 44 -19.79 -7.88 -9.16
CA PHE A 44 -21.17 -7.45 -8.94
C PHE A 44 -21.70 -6.74 -10.18
N PRO A 45 -22.85 -7.17 -10.74
CA PRO A 45 -23.40 -6.56 -11.96
C PRO A 45 -23.55 -5.03 -11.90
N ILE A 46 -23.87 -4.50 -10.70
CA ILE A 46 -24.09 -3.06 -10.48
C ILE A 46 -22.77 -2.26 -10.60
N THR A 47 -21.66 -2.81 -10.11
CA THR A 47 -20.37 -2.11 -10.07
C THR A 47 -19.36 -2.60 -11.12
N ALA A 48 -19.68 -3.68 -11.85
CA ALA A 48 -18.86 -4.16 -12.94
C ALA A 48 -18.61 -3.10 -14.03
N PRO A 49 -19.62 -2.33 -14.51
CA PRO A 49 -19.38 -1.22 -15.44
C PRO A 49 -18.37 -0.20 -14.93
N ARG A 50 -18.34 0.08 -13.62
CA ARG A 50 -17.36 1.00 -13.01
C ARG A 50 -15.94 0.44 -13.05
N ALA A 51 -15.76 -0.85 -12.76
CA ALA A 51 -14.47 -1.51 -12.88
C ALA A 51 -13.97 -1.53 -14.34
N HIS A 52 -14.87 -1.79 -15.30
CA HIS A 52 -14.56 -1.75 -16.73
C HIS A 52 -14.12 -0.34 -17.19
N GLY A 53 -14.88 0.69 -16.82
CA GLY A 53 -14.54 2.09 -17.10
C GLY A 53 -13.19 2.50 -16.51
N TYR A 54 -12.94 2.15 -15.25
CA TYR A 54 -11.67 2.44 -14.59
C TYR A 54 -10.48 1.75 -15.27
N ALA A 55 -10.62 0.49 -15.66
CA ALA A 55 -9.58 -0.25 -16.38
C ALA A 55 -9.31 0.35 -17.77
N LYS A 56 -10.36 0.82 -18.47
CA LYS A 56 -10.24 1.54 -19.74
C LYS A 56 -9.44 2.83 -19.57
N SER A 57 -9.77 3.65 -18.56
CA SER A 57 -9.02 4.88 -18.25
C SER A 57 -7.57 4.61 -17.82
N THR A 58 -7.31 3.46 -17.17
CA THR A 58 -5.96 3.06 -16.76
C THR A 58 -5.08 2.60 -17.93
N THR A 59 -5.69 2.08 -19.01
CA THR A 59 -4.98 1.52 -20.18
C THR A 59 -4.90 2.47 -21.37
N GLY A 60 -5.61 3.61 -21.32
CA GLY A 60 -5.71 4.55 -22.44
C GLY A 60 -4.45 5.40 -22.73
N TYR A 61 -3.31 5.11 -22.09
CA TYR A 61 -2.10 5.94 -22.16
C TYR A 61 -0.84 5.12 -22.48
N ASP A 62 0.17 5.78 -23.05
CA ASP A 62 1.41 5.14 -23.50
C ASP A 62 2.30 4.62 -22.38
N SER A 63 2.23 3.31 -22.15
CA SER A 63 3.26 2.49 -21.50
C SER A 63 3.75 2.97 -20.13
N TYR A 64 2.96 3.76 -19.40
CA TYR A 64 3.32 4.29 -18.08
C TYR A 64 4.65 5.04 -18.05
N LYS A 65 5.03 5.69 -19.17
CA LYS A 65 6.30 6.44 -19.28
C LYS A 65 6.25 7.82 -18.62
N TYR A 66 5.06 8.41 -18.55
CA TYR A 66 4.85 9.75 -18.05
C TYR A 66 3.79 9.77 -16.96
N PHE A 67 4.01 10.60 -15.96
CA PHE A 67 2.97 10.97 -15.00
C PHE A 67 1.79 11.62 -15.72
N ARG A 68 0.56 11.26 -15.37
CA ARG A 68 -0.65 11.81 -16.00
C ARG A 68 -1.62 12.32 -14.94
N ILE A 69 -1.85 13.62 -14.92
CA ILE A 69 -2.87 14.23 -14.04
C ILE A 69 -4.27 13.69 -14.38
N SER A 70 -4.55 13.50 -15.66
CA SER A 70 -5.81 12.91 -16.17
C SER A 70 -5.85 11.39 -16.10
N GLY A 71 -4.74 10.74 -15.71
CA GLY A 71 -4.68 9.29 -15.54
C GLY A 71 -5.35 8.87 -14.23
N THR A 72 -5.70 7.59 -14.11
CA THR A 72 -6.17 7.04 -12.82
C THR A 72 -5.05 7.01 -11.79
N ASP A 73 -5.38 6.94 -10.50
CA ASP A 73 -4.38 6.74 -9.47
C ASP A 73 -3.61 5.43 -9.68
N LEU A 74 -4.28 4.36 -10.15
CA LEU A 74 -3.60 3.11 -10.54
C LEU A 74 -2.56 3.32 -11.64
N TYR A 75 -2.88 4.09 -12.69
CA TYR A 75 -1.92 4.43 -13.75
C TYR A 75 -0.69 5.12 -13.16
N ASN A 76 -0.91 6.11 -12.29
CA ASN A 76 0.19 6.88 -11.69
C ASN A 76 1.00 6.05 -10.69
N PHE A 77 0.39 5.14 -9.93
CA PHE A 77 1.16 4.20 -9.10
C PHE A 77 2.03 3.28 -9.96
N VAL A 78 1.51 2.77 -11.07
CA VAL A 78 2.30 1.96 -12.01
C VAL A 78 3.43 2.78 -12.62
N TYR A 79 3.20 4.05 -13.01
CA TYR A 79 4.27 4.97 -13.44
C TYR A 79 5.40 5.06 -12.41
N PHE A 80 5.10 5.19 -11.11
CA PHE A 80 6.16 5.21 -10.08
C PHE A 80 6.87 3.86 -9.90
N ILE A 81 6.15 2.75 -10.08
CA ILE A 81 6.67 1.38 -9.93
C ILE A 81 7.54 0.96 -11.12
N VAL A 82 7.21 1.38 -12.36
CA VAL A 82 7.95 0.96 -13.57
C VAL A 82 8.79 2.06 -14.21
N GLY A 83 8.55 3.32 -13.85
CA GLY A 83 9.27 4.47 -14.38
C GLY A 83 10.76 4.45 -14.06
N ASP A 84 11.47 5.36 -14.73
CA ASP A 84 12.89 5.63 -14.57
C ASP A 84 13.19 6.49 -13.35
N GLY A 85 14.47 6.83 -13.16
CA GLY A 85 14.95 7.59 -12.01
C GLY A 85 14.19 8.88 -11.76
N ASP A 86 13.76 9.56 -12.82
CA ASP A 86 12.97 10.81 -12.77
C ASP A 86 11.59 10.58 -12.14
N ALA A 87 10.99 9.40 -12.33
CA ALA A 87 9.77 9.02 -11.63
C ALA A 87 10.02 8.84 -10.14
N GLN A 88 11.12 8.17 -9.75
CA GLN A 88 11.44 7.95 -8.33
C GLN A 88 11.90 9.21 -7.61
N ASP A 89 12.49 10.19 -8.31
CA ASP A 89 12.89 11.48 -7.75
C ASP A 89 11.71 12.34 -7.28
N LYS A 90 10.50 12.01 -7.71
CA LYS A 90 9.26 12.68 -7.28
C LYS A 90 8.68 12.12 -5.97
N LEU A 91 9.20 10.99 -5.48
CA LEU A 91 8.74 10.32 -4.26
C LEU A 91 9.41 10.90 -3.01
N LYS A 92 8.88 10.54 -1.84
CA LYS A 92 9.34 11.02 -0.53
C LYS A 92 10.81 10.72 -0.24
N ASP A 93 11.28 9.52 -0.59
CA ASP A 93 12.67 9.08 -0.45
C ASP A 93 13.19 8.52 -1.80
N PRO A 94 13.76 9.39 -2.65
CA PRO A 94 14.26 8.98 -3.96
C PRO A 94 15.36 7.91 -3.91
N GLY A 95 16.23 7.97 -2.90
CA GLY A 95 17.34 7.04 -2.75
C GLY A 95 16.86 5.62 -2.45
N ALA A 96 15.94 5.49 -1.49
CA ALA A 96 15.30 4.21 -1.19
C ALA A 96 14.43 3.72 -2.37
N ALA A 97 13.70 4.63 -3.02
CA ALA A 97 12.85 4.31 -4.17
C ALA A 97 13.66 3.72 -5.33
N LYS A 98 14.78 4.35 -5.72
CA LYS A 98 15.66 3.85 -6.80
C LYS A 98 16.24 2.47 -6.47
N LYS A 99 16.68 2.25 -5.23
CA LYS A 99 17.20 0.93 -4.77
C LYS A 99 16.13 -0.17 -4.84
N LEU A 100 14.90 0.14 -4.42
CA LEU A 100 13.79 -0.81 -4.48
C LEU A 100 13.35 -1.07 -5.92
N ARG A 101 13.27 -0.03 -6.75
CA ARG A 101 12.93 -0.12 -8.18
C ARG A 101 13.87 -1.05 -8.95
N GLN A 102 15.18 -1.00 -8.67
CA GLN A 102 16.17 -1.89 -9.32
C GLN A 102 15.95 -3.36 -9.00
N ARG A 103 15.46 -3.66 -7.80
CA ARG A 103 15.17 -5.04 -7.35
C ARG A 103 13.81 -5.54 -7.82
N LEU A 104 12.87 -4.63 -8.07
CA LEU A 104 11.48 -4.94 -8.39
C LEU A 104 11.28 -5.01 -9.91
N GLN A 105 10.94 -6.20 -10.42
CA GLN A 105 10.62 -6.44 -11.83
C GLN A 105 9.12 -6.63 -12.00
N PHE A 106 8.39 -5.52 -12.15
CA PHE A 106 6.93 -5.56 -12.27
C PHE A 106 6.52 -6.25 -13.58
N PRO A 107 5.60 -7.23 -13.57
CA PRO A 107 5.20 -7.97 -14.76
C PRO A 107 4.27 -7.14 -15.65
N LEU A 108 4.80 -6.09 -16.29
CA LEU A 108 4.04 -5.06 -16.98
C LEU A 108 3.17 -5.63 -18.12
N MET A 109 3.67 -6.59 -18.89
CA MET A 109 2.88 -7.25 -19.93
C MET A 109 1.68 -8.02 -19.37
N ALA A 110 1.86 -8.69 -18.23
CA ALA A 110 0.76 -9.42 -17.57
C ALA A 110 -0.26 -8.46 -16.97
N PHE A 111 0.22 -7.35 -16.38
CA PHE A 111 -0.66 -6.27 -15.93
C PHE A 111 -1.47 -5.69 -17.09
N ASN A 112 -0.83 -5.31 -18.20
CA ASN A 112 -1.52 -4.76 -19.38
C ASN A 112 -2.58 -5.71 -19.92
N ARG A 113 -2.28 -7.02 -19.96
CA ARG A 113 -3.27 -8.04 -20.34
C ARG A 113 -4.44 -8.08 -19.36
N TYR A 114 -4.16 -8.06 -18.06
CA TYR A 114 -5.18 -8.05 -17.01
C TYR A 114 -6.11 -6.84 -17.13
N VAL A 115 -5.56 -5.62 -17.20
CA VAL A 115 -6.39 -4.40 -17.32
C VAL A 115 -7.08 -4.29 -18.69
N SER A 116 -6.48 -4.80 -19.77
CA SER A 116 -7.12 -4.82 -21.10
C SER A 116 -8.29 -5.82 -21.18
N ASN A 117 -8.14 -7.00 -20.59
CA ASN A 117 -9.24 -7.96 -20.50
C ASN A 117 -10.39 -7.40 -19.67
N MET A 118 -10.06 -6.75 -18.55
CA MET A 118 -11.06 -6.09 -17.71
C MET A 118 -11.76 -4.93 -18.43
N SER A 119 -11.03 -4.10 -19.19
CA SER A 119 -11.63 -2.98 -19.93
C SER A 119 -12.58 -3.43 -21.03
N ARG A 120 -12.38 -4.65 -21.57
CA ARG A 120 -13.28 -5.29 -22.56
C ARG A 120 -14.48 -6.00 -21.94
N GLY A 121 -14.62 -6.00 -20.62
CA GLY A 121 -15.75 -6.64 -19.96
C GLY A 121 -15.58 -8.15 -19.72
N PHE A 122 -14.37 -8.69 -19.87
CA PHE A 122 -14.17 -10.13 -19.67
C PHE A 122 -14.34 -10.54 -18.21
N ALA A 123 -14.99 -11.70 -18.02
CA ALA A 123 -15.20 -12.29 -16.71
C ALA A 123 -13.87 -12.70 -16.03
N PRO A 124 -13.83 -12.83 -14.69
CA PRO A 124 -12.65 -13.30 -13.98
C PRO A 124 -12.15 -14.67 -14.45
N THR A 125 -10.85 -14.75 -14.72
CA THR A 125 -10.17 -15.95 -15.18
C THR A 125 -9.13 -16.45 -14.16
N PRO A 126 -8.75 -17.74 -14.20
CA PRO A 126 -7.62 -18.25 -13.41
C PRO A 126 -6.30 -17.51 -13.69
N SER A 127 -6.11 -16.98 -14.91
CA SER A 127 -4.93 -16.16 -15.22
C SER A 127 -4.89 -14.84 -14.46
N ASP A 128 -6.05 -14.26 -14.12
CA ASP A 128 -6.12 -13.05 -13.31
C ASP A 128 -5.64 -13.33 -11.88
N GLU A 129 -6.03 -14.48 -11.32
CA GLU A 129 -5.55 -14.92 -10.00
C GLU A 129 -4.03 -15.12 -9.98
N GLN A 130 -3.50 -15.80 -11.00
CA GLN A 130 -2.05 -16.02 -11.14
C GLN A 130 -1.29 -14.69 -11.29
N PHE A 131 -1.84 -13.73 -12.03
CA PHE A 131 -1.29 -12.39 -12.12
C PHE A 131 -1.24 -11.71 -10.74
N LEU A 132 -2.36 -11.69 -10.00
CA LEU A 132 -2.43 -11.09 -8.67
C LEU A 132 -1.51 -11.79 -7.65
N ILE A 133 -1.33 -13.11 -7.72
CA ILE A 133 -0.32 -13.85 -6.91
C ILE A 133 1.09 -13.36 -7.23
N ARG A 134 1.43 -13.24 -8.52
CA ARG A 134 2.75 -12.77 -8.95
C ARG A 134 2.97 -11.31 -8.54
N ALA A 135 1.97 -10.46 -8.74
CA ALA A 135 2.00 -9.07 -8.32
C ALA A 135 2.17 -8.94 -6.80
N GLU A 136 1.48 -9.76 -5.99
CA GLU A 136 1.62 -9.80 -4.52
C GLU A 136 3.08 -10.04 -4.10
N GLY A 137 3.76 -11.00 -4.73
CA GLY A 137 5.16 -11.30 -4.46
C GLY A 137 6.12 -10.20 -4.92
N VAL A 138 5.96 -9.74 -6.16
CA VAL A 138 6.86 -8.73 -6.77
C VAL A 138 6.72 -7.38 -6.09
N LEU A 139 5.49 -6.96 -5.77
CA LEU A 139 5.20 -5.72 -5.03
C LEU A 139 5.55 -5.83 -3.53
N ARG A 140 6.10 -6.98 -3.10
CA ARG A 140 6.53 -7.26 -1.72
C ARG A 140 5.42 -7.04 -0.71
N ILE A 141 4.19 -7.47 -1.04
CA ILE A 141 3.04 -7.36 -0.14
C ILE A 141 3.21 -8.35 1.01
N THR A 142 3.44 -7.83 2.22
CA THR A 142 3.67 -8.61 3.45
C THR A 142 2.43 -8.71 4.34
N ASN A 143 1.47 -7.78 4.16
CA ASN A 143 0.23 -7.73 4.90
C ASN A 143 -0.61 -9.00 4.66
N ALA A 144 -0.81 -9.80 5.71
CA ALA A 144 -1.49 -11.09 5.63
C ALA A 144 -2.98 -10.95 5.31
N ASP A 145 -3.61 -9.84 5.71
CA ASP A 145 -5.00 -9.56 5.40
C ASP A 145 -5.20 -9.33 3.91
N TYR A 146 -4.26 -8.66 3.21
CA TYR A 146 -4.39 -8.45 1.76
C TYR A 146 -4.28 -9.77 0.99
N LYS A 147 -3.42 -10.69 1.47
CA LYS A 147 -3.32 -12.04 0.91
C LYS A 147 -4.60 -12.83 1.14
N ALA A 148 -5.20 -12.70 2.32
CA ALA A 148 -6.47 -13.33 2.65
C ALA A 148 -7.62 -12.77 1.80
N ILE A 149 -7.67 -11.44 1.63
CA ILE A 149 -8.63 -10.76 0.77
C ILE A 149 -8.51 -11.28 -0.66
N ARG A 150 -7.29 -11.33 -1.24
CA ARG A 150 -7.07 -11.89 -2.58
C ARG A 150 -7.67 -13.29 -2.71
N ARG A 151 -7.29 -14.22 -1.82
CA ARG A 151 -7.78 -15.61 -1.85
C ARG A 151 -9.31 -15.69 -1.78
N ASN A 152 -9.90 -14.90 -0.89
CA ASN A 152 -11.36 -14.89 -0.69
C ASN A 152 -12.11 -14.26 -1.87
N ILE A 153 -11.52 -13.23 -2.50
CA ILE A 153 -12.07 -12.63 -3.71
C ILE A 153 -12.08 -13.65 -4.85
N PHE A 154 -11.01 -14.42 -5.08
CA PHE A 154 -11.04 -15.45 -6.14
C PHE A 154 -11.95 -16.63 -5.80
N SER A 155 -12.14 -16.92 -4.51
CA SER A 155 -13.08 -17.94 -4.02
C SER A 155 -14.49 -17.40 -3.72
N PHE A 156 -14.84 -16.20 -4.18
CA PHE A 156 -16.01 -15.46 -3.67
C PHE A 156 -17.31 -16.27 -3.77
N ASN A 157 -17.52 -17.02 -4.85
CA ASN A 157 -18.75 -17.80 -5.04
C ASN A 157 -18.85 -19.03 -4.11
N ARG A 158 -17.73 -19.49 -3.56
CA ARG A 158 -17.63 -20.72 -2.76
C ARG A 158 -17.58 -20.47 -1.25
N ILE A 159 -17.29 -19.24 -0.83
CA ILE A 159 -17.21 -18.87 0.58
C ILE A 159 -18.58 -18.49 1.16
N SER A 160 -18.73 -18.65 2.48
CA SER A 160 -19.96 -18.33 3.20
C SER A 160 -20.31 -16.84 3.13
N THR A 161 -21.58 -16.50 3.34
CA THR A 161 -22.04 -15.11 3.39
C THR A 161 -21.31 -14.29 4.44
N LEU A 162 -20.99 -14.89 5.60
CA LEU A 162 -20.19 -14.23 6.64
C LEU A 162 -18.76 -13.92 6.14
N ALA A 163 -18.10 -14.88 5.50
CA ALA A 163 -16.75 -14.70 4.96
C ALA A 163 -16.72 -13.64 3.84
N LYS A 164 -17.77 -13.57 3.00
CA LYS A 164 -17.94 -12.49 2.00
C LYS A 164 -17.96 -11.13 2.68
N LYS A 165 -18.83 -10.95 3.70
CA LYS A 165 -18.95 -9.69 4.45
C LYS A 165 -17.64 -9.31 5.13
N GLN A 166 -16.97 -10.24 5.81
CA GLN A 166 -15.68 -10.00 6.44
C GLN A 166 -14.61 -9.57 5.41
N THR A 167 -14.57 -10.22 4.25
CA THR A 167 -13.62 -9.90 3.19
C THR A 167 -13.82 -8.49 2.66
N VAL A 168 -15.08 -8.12 2.37
CA VAL A 168 -15.41 -6.76 1.89
C VAL A 168 -15.13 -5.71 2.96
N THR A 169 -15.52 -5.96 4.21
CA THR A 169 -15.26 -5.04 5.34
C THR A 169 -13.76 -4.77 5.49
N ARG A 170 -12.92 -5.82 5.48
CA ARG A 170 -11.46 -5.67 5.58
C ARG A 170 -10.87 -4.90 4.41
N LEU A 171 -11.36 -5.13 3.19
CA LEU A 171 -10.92 -4.37 2.03
C LEU A 171 -11.33 -2.89 2.12
N VAL A 172 -12.53 -2.60 2.63
CA VAL A 172 -12.99 -1.23 2.89
C VAL A 172 -12.09 -0.54 3.92
N PHE A 173 -11.72 -1.21 5.01
CA PHE A 173 -10.80 -0.63 6.01
C PHE A 173 -9.42 -0.34 5.42
N ALA A 174 -8.84 -1.29 4.69
CA ALA A 174 -7.58 -1.09 3.97
C ALA A 174 -7.65 0.09 2.99
N ALA A 175 -8.74 0.17 2.21
CA ALA A 175 -8.95 1.28 1.29
C ALA A 175 -9.15 2.62 2.02
N ARG A 176 -9.89 2.67 3.13
CA ARG A 176 -10.05 3.89 3.93
C ARG A 176 -8.73 4.35 4.57
N ALA A 177 -7.85 3.42 4.94
CA ALA A 177 -6.55 3.75 5.51
C ALA A 177 -5.56 4.25 4.44
N LYS A 178 -5.53 3.61 3.26
CA LYS A 178 -4.45 3.78 2.26
C LYS A 178 -4.88 4.49 0.97
N LEU A 179 -6.17 4.44 0.64
CA LEU A 179 -6.78 4.94 -0.59
C LEU A 179 -7.86 6.00 -0.33
N ARG A 180 -7.90 6.63 0.86
CA ARG A 180 -8.96 7.59 1.24
C ARG A 180 -9.19 8.72 0.22
N SER A 181 -8.12 9.20 -0.39
CA SER A 181 -8.14 10.25 -1.42
C SER A 181 -8.02 9.70 -2.83
N SER A 182 -8.09 8.37 -3.02
CA SER A 182 -8.01 7.74 -4.33
C SER A 182 -9.33 7.81 -5.07
N ASP A 183 -9.25 7.93 -6.39
CA ASP A 183 -10.39 7.86 -7.31
C ASP A 183 -11.27 6.59 -7.17
N ILE A 184 -10.70 5.44 -6.77
CA ILE A 184 -11.40 4.15 -6.71
C ILE A 184 -12.27 3.96 -5.46
N ILE A 185 -11.99 4.67 -4.35
CA ILE A 185 -12.60 4.38 -3.04
C ILE A 185 -14.13 4.60 -3.05
N GLN A 186 -14.61 5.60 -3.78
CA GLN A 186 -16.03 5.92 -3.87
C GLN A 186 -16.85 4.72 -4.35
N TYR A 187 -16.34 3.96 -5.34
CA TYR A 187 -17.04 2.80 -5.88
C TYR A 187 -17.07 1.62 -4.89
N LEU A 188 -16.02 1.49 -4.09
CA LEU A 188 -15.96 0.46 -3.06
C LEU A 188 -16.94 0.75 -1.92
N GLU A 189 -17.02 2.01 -1.49
CA GLU A 189 -17.95 2.44 -0.44
C GLU A 189 -19.41 2.32 -0.90
N GLU A 190 -19.72 2.69 -2.15
CA GLU A 190 -21.03 2.46 -2.77
C GLU A 190 -21.41 0.98 -2.77
N LEU A 191 -20.50 0.09 -3.19
CA LEU A 191 -20.74 -1.36 -3.20
C LEU A 191 -21.03 -1.88 -1.79
N SER A 192 -20.25 -1.44 -0.82
CA SER A 192 -20.36 -1.88 0.57
C SER A 192 -21.70 -1.47 1.20
N ALA A 193 -22.10 -0.21 0.98
CA ALA A 193 -23.35 0.36 1.48
C ALA A 193 -24.59 -0.31 0.85
N GLN A 194 -24.60 -0.49 -0.47
CA GLN A 194 -25.76 -1.05 -1.18
C GLN A 194 -26.03 -2.53 -0.85
N ARG A 195 -25.02 -3.26 -0.39
CA ARG A 195 -25.11 -4.71 -0.16
C ARG A 195 -25.05 -5.11 1.31
N ASN A 196 -25.04 -4.14 2.25
CA ASN A 196 -24.87 -4.39 3.69
C ASN A 196 -23.70 -5.36 3.97
N LEU A 197 -22.58 -5.13 3.26
CA LEU A 197 -21.40 -6.00 3.31
C LEU A 197 -20.41 -5.58 4.41
N GLU A 198 -20.63 -4.44 5.04
CA GLU A 198 -19.88 -3.99 6.21
C GLU A 198 -20.42 -4.63 7.50
N LEU A 199 -19.51 -5.22 8.28
CA LEU A 199 -19.78 -5.66 9.65
C LEU A 199 -19.31 -4.58 10.61
N TYR A 200 -20.25 -3.96 11.33
CA TYR A 200 -19.97 -2.89 12.30
C TYR A 200 -19.06 -3.29 13.48
N LYS A 201 -18.78 -4.58 13.67
CA LYS A 201 -17.99 -5.12 14.80
C LYS A 201 -16.59 -5.60 14.43
N VAL A 202 -16.10 -5.35 13.22
CA VAL A 202 -14.72 -5.73 12.84
C VAL A 202 -13.77 -4.64 13.33
N THR A 203 -12.77 -5.02 14.13
CA THR A 203 -11.69 -4.13 14.56
C THR A 203 -10.81 -3.76 13.35
N ASP A 204 -10.55 -2.48 13.16
CA ASP A 204 -9.65 -1.94 12.11
C ASP A 204 -8.19 -2.34 12.41
N PRO A 205 -7.56 -3.21 11.59
CA PRO A 205 -6.18 -3.63 11.81
C PRO A 205 -5.15 -2.66 11.22
N GLU A 206 -5.57 -1.62 10.50
CA GLU A 206 -4.65 -0.79 9.70
C GLU A 206 -4.03 0.38 10.49
N PRO A 207 -2.70 0.59 10.39
CA PRO A 207 -2.07 1.79 10.92
C PRO A 207 -2.42 3.01 10.06
N LYS A 208 -2.97 4.06 10.69
CA LYS A 208 -3.48 5.28 10.03
C LYS A 208 -2.40 6.24 9.48
N VAL A 209 -1.12 5.92 9.60
CA VAL A 209 -0.02 6.80 9.17
C VAL A 209 0.91 6.02 8.24
N SER A 210 1.25 6.60 7.07
CA SER A 210 2.32 6.10 6.20
C SER A 210 3.62 5.98 7.00
N MET A 211 3.97 4.75 7.39
CA MET A 211 5.21 4.47 8.08
C MET A 211 6.38 4.67 7.10
N PRO A 212 7.49 5.31 7.52
CA PRO A 212 8.69 5.38 6.69
C PRO A 212 9.11 3.98 6.22
N ASP A 213 9.73 3.91 5.05
CA ASP A 213 10.34 2.68 4.55
C ASP A 213 11.56 2.30 5.39
N ILE A 214 11.29 1.65 6.52
CA ILE A 214 12.31 0.95 7.27
C ILE A 214 12.60 -0.34 6.49
N ASP A 215 13.49 -0.26 5.49
CA ASP A 215 14.17 -1.45 4.97
C ASP A 215 15.35 -1.65 5.91
N VAL A 216 15.31 -2.64 6.80
CA VAL A 216 16.41 -2.87 7.75
C VAL A 216 17.60 -3.44 6.96
N THR A 217 18.39 -2.56 6.33
CA THR A 217 19.60 -2.96 5.60
C THR A 217 20.73 -3.29 6.59
N GLY A 218 21.77 -3.98 6.13
CA GLY A 218 22.95 -4.27 6.97
C GLY A 218 23.60 -3.01 7.58
N ARG A 219 23.45 -1.86 6.92
CA ARG A 219 23.92 -0.54 7.37
C ARG A 219 23.02 0.06 8.45
N ASP A 220 21.70 -0.18 8.39
CA ASP A 220 20.77 0.29 9.43
C ASP A 220 20.94 -0.54 10.72
N LEU A 221 21.24 -1.83 10.57
CA LEU A 221 21.55 -2.70 11.70
C LEU A 221 22.78 -2.24 12.49
N SER A 222 23.79 -1.61 11.86
CA SER A 222 24.89 -1.03 12.63
C SER A 222 24.45 0.15 13.48
N GLY A 223 23.49 0.97 13.02
CA GLY A 223 22.86 2.03 13.82
C GLY A 223 22.07 1.46 15.00
N TYR A 224 21.21 0.48 14.73
CA TYR A 224 20.42 -0.19 15.77
C TYR A 224 21.29 -0.90 16.82
N ARG A 225 22.47 -1.39 16.45
CA ARG A 225 23.43 -1.99 17.40
C ARG A 225 23.78 -1.04 18.55
N TYR A 226 23.91 0.26 18.29
CA TYR A 226 24.21 1.23 19.35
C TYR A 226 23.04 1.45 20.32
N LEU A 227 21.81 1.15 19.88
CA LEU A 227 20.61 1.32 20.69
C LEU A 227 20.25 0.05 21.48
N VAL A 228 20.32 -1.11 20.84
CA VAL A 228 19.84 -2.38 21.40
C VAL A 228 20.94 -3.35 21.81
N GLY A 229 22.19 -3.09 21.40
CA GLY A 229 23.32 -3.99 21.58
C GLY A 229 23.42 -5.08 20.50
N ALA A 230 24.62 -5.63 20.32
CA ALA A 230 24.90 -6.61 19.26
C ALA A 230 24.10 -7.92 19.42
N LYS A 231 23.89 -8.36 20.67
CA LYS A 231 23.16 -9.61 20.99
C LYS A 231 21.69 -9.57 20.53
N ASN A 232 21.05 -8.41 20.62
CA ASN A 232 19.62 -8.26 20.36
C ASN A 232 19.31 -7.96 18.89
N LEU A 233 20.33 -7.67 18.09
CA LEU A 233 20.20 -7.06 16.77
C LEU A 233 19.30 -7.85 15.80
N MET A 234 19.41 -9.18 15.79
CA MET A 234 18.62 -10.03 14.90
C MET A 234 17.14 -10.08 15.32
N LEU A 235 16.86 -10.08 16.61
CA LEU A 235 15.49 -10.05 17.14
C LEU A 235 14.88 -8.65 16.98
N THR A 236 15.67 -7.59 17.11
CA THR A 236 15.28 -6.22 16.79
C THR A 236 14.90 -6.07 15.32
N LYS A 237 15.64 -6.69 14.39
CA LYS A 237 15.23 -6.71 12.98
C LYS A 237 13.82 -7.29 12.80
N LYS A 238 13.57 -8.46 13.37
CA LYS A 238 12.27 -9.14 13.29
C LYS A 238 11.17 -8.34 14.00
N PHE A 239 11.48 -7.69 15.13
CA PHE A 239 10.58 -6.76 15.81
C PHE A 239 10.13 -5.65 14.86
N LEU A 240 11.07 -4.98 14.19
CA LEU A 240 10.79 -3.86 13.29
C LEU A 240 9.97 -4.32 12.07
N GLU A 241 10.26 -5.48 11.50
CA GLU A 241 9.49 -6.07 10.40
C GLU A 241 8.04 -6.37 10.81
N LEU A 242 7.84 -7.05 11.94
CA LEU A 242 6.49 -7.39 12.44
C LEU A 242 5.70 -6.14 12.87
N ALA A 243 6.36 -5.20 13.54
CA ALA A 243 5.74 -3.95 13.97
C ALA A 243 5.35 -3.06 12.78
N LYS A 244 6.18 -2.99 11.73
CA LYS A 244 5.85 -2.30 10.47
C LYS A 244 4.61 -2.91 9.81
N ASP A 245 4.49 -4.23 9.88
CA ASP A 245 3.37 -5.00 9.30
C ASP A 245 2.10 -5.00 10.18
N GLY A 246 2.10 -4.32 11.35
CA GLY A 246 0.97 -4.34 12.28
C GLY A 246 0.68 -5.72 12.89
N LYS A 247 1.64 -6.64 12.84
CA LYS A 247 1.48 -8.03 13.34
C LYS A 247 1.73 -8.11 14.85
N PRO A 248 1.09 -9.06 15.55
CA PRO A 248 1.43 -9.37 16.94
C PRO A 248 2.92 -9.69 17.07
N VAL A 249 3.59 -9.04 18.01
CA VAL A 249 5.02 -9.20 18.24
C VAL A 249 5.26 -10.12 19.43
N PRO A 250 6.01 -11.23 19.28
CA PRO A 250 6.35 -12.11 20.39
C PRO A 250 7.13 -11.41 21.50
N ALA A 251 6.89 -11.79 22.76
CA ALA A 251 7.51 -11.16 23.94
C ALA A 251 9.05 -11.11 23.86
N ALA A 252 9.70 -12.15 23.36
CA ALA A 252 11.16 -12.19 23.19
C ALA A 252 11.70 -11.09 22.26
N MET A 253 10.93 -10.70 21.23
CA MET A 253 11.32 -9.62 20.31
C MET A 253 11.10 -8.25 20.92
N ILE A 254 10.04 -8.10 21.73
CA ILE A 254 9.79 -6.88 22.52
C ILE A 254 10.95 -6.66 23.51
N GLN A 255 11.37 -7.72 24.20
CA GLN A 255 12.50 -7.66 25.15
C GLN A 255 13.81 -7.28 24.45
N ALA A 256 14.05 -7.80 23.25
CA ALA A 256 15.22 -7.42 22.45
C ALA A 256 15.22 -5.93 22.04
N TYR A 257 14.04 -5.32 21.84
CA TYR A 257 13.91 -3.90 21.51
C TYR A 257 13.82 -2.99 22.74
N MET A 258 13.63 -3.55 23.93
CA MET A 258 13.43 -2.80 25.18
C MET A 258 14.49 -1.74 25.45
N PRO A 259 15.79 -1.95 25.19
CA PRO A 259 16.80 -0.91 25.44
C PRO A 259 16.54 0.40 24.68
N ALA A 260 16.05 0.32 23.44
CA ALA A 260 15.68 1.50 22.65
C ALA A 260 14.45 2.20 23.23
N ILE A 261 13.47 1.43 23.71
CA ILE A 261 12.28 1.98 24.40
C ILE A 261 12.69 2.70 25.68
N THR A 262 13.55 2.07 26.50
CA THR A 262 14.08 2.66 27.73
C THR A 262 14.86 3.94 27.47
N MET A 263 15.63 4.01 26.38
CA MET A 263 16.32 5.24 25.99
C MET A 263 15.35 6.39 25.74
N VAL A 264 14.26 6.14 25.01
CA VAL A 264 13.22 7.15 24.76
C VAL A 264 12.49 7.53 26.05
N ASP A 265 12.15 6.55 26.89
CA ASP A 265 11.52 6.78 28.20
C ASP A 265 12.38 7.68 29.10
N ASN A 266 13.69 7.45 29.14
CA ASN A 266 14.63 8.31 29.88
C ASN A 266 14.65 9.75 29.36
N ILE A 267 14.59 9.95 28.03
CA ILE A 267 14.51 11.29 27.42
C ILE A 267 13.21 11.99 27.81
N VAL A 268 12.09 11.26 27.82
CA VAL A 268 10.79 11.81 28.23
C VAL A 268 10.81 12.20 29.71
N LYS A 269 11.36 11.33 30.57
CA LYS A 269 11.51 11.60 32.02
C LYS A 269 12.43 12.77 32.32
N ALA A 270 13.44 13.03 31.49
CA ALA A 270 14.33 14.18 31.62
C ALA A 270 13.63 15.52 31.33
N GLY A 271 12.42 15.49 30.75
CA GLY A 271 11.54 16.64 30.63
C GLY A 271 11.46 17.26 29.22
N PRO A 272 10.61 18.29 29.04
CA PRO A 272 10.22 18.80 27.72
C PRO A 272 11.39 19.31 26.85
N GLY A 273 12.44 19.85 27.47
CA GLY A 273 13.63 20.33 26.75
C GLY A 273 14.35 19.22 25.99
N PHE A 274 14.54 18.05 26.61
CA PHE A 274 15.17 16.89 25.97
C PHE A 274 14.29 16.29 24.87
N VAL A 275 12.97 16.26 25.09
CA VAL A 275 12.01 15.84 24.06
C VAL A 275 12.09 16.76 22.83
N GLN A 276 12.22 18.07 23.04
CA GLN A 276 12.34 19.03 21.93
C GLN A 276 13.66 18.89 21.18
N MET A 277 14.76 18.58 21.87
CA MET A 277 16.04 18.24 21.24
C MET A 277 15.93 16.96 20.41
N LEU A 278 15.29 15.91 20.93
CA LEU A 278 15.05 14.66 20.20
C LEU A 278 14.22 14.90 18.93
N ARG A 279 13.14 15.69 19.03
CA ARG A 279 12.33 16.09 17.87
C ARG A 279 13.13 16.86 16.84
N THR A 280 14.02 17.76 17.28
CA THR A 280 14.88 18.54 16.39
C THR A 280 15.89 17.63 15.67
N LEU A 281 16.49 16.68 16.40
CA LEU A 281 17.40 15.68 15.83
C LEU A 281 16.69 14.81 14.79
N GLU A 282 15.47 14.36 15.09
CA GLU A 282 14.65 13.56 14.18
C GLU A 282 14.29 14.33 12.90
N ASN A 283 13.88 15.60 13.04
CA ASN A 283 13.60 16.48 11.90
C ASN A 283 14.83 16.73 11.02
N ARG A 284 16.03 16.79 11.61
CA ARG A 284 17.29 16.89 10.86
C ARG A 284 17.59 15.58 10.13
N ALA A 285 17.48 14.44 10.82
CA ALA A 285 17.71 13.12 10.24
C ALA A 285 16.82 12.85 9.02
N LYS A 286 15.54 13.27 9.08
CA LYS A 286 14.60 13.17 7.94
C LYS A 286 15.00 13.98 6.70
N LYS A 287 15.79 15.05 6.87
CA LYS A 287 16.18 15.96 5.79
C LYS A 287 17.57 15.63 5.22
N THR A 288 18.34 14.78 5.88
CA THR A 288 19.65 14.34 5.42
C THR A 288 19.47 13.21 4.40
N PRO A 289 20.01 13.31 3.17
CA PRO A 289 19.99 12.21 2.22
C PRO A 289 20.74 11.00 2.80
N ASN A 290 20.11 9.82 2.76
CA ASN A 290 20.79 8.57 3.09
C ASN A 290 21.92 8.34 2.07
N SER A 291 23.16 8.62 2.48
CA SER A 291 24.38 8.29 1.72
C SER A 291 24.56 6.78 1.55
#